data_AF-A0A849QJE5-F1
#
_entry.id   AF-A0A849QJE5-F1
#
_cell.length_a   1.000
_cell.length_b   1.000
_cell.length_c   1.000
_cell.angle_alpha   90.00
_cell.angle_beta   90.00
_cell.angle_gamma   90.00
#
_symmetry.space_group_name_H-M   'P 1'
#
loop_
_entity.id
_entity.type
_entity.pdbx_description
1 polymer ?
#
loop_
_entity_poly.entity_id
_entity_poly.type
_entity_poly.pdbx_seq_one_letter_code
_entity_poly.pdbx_strand_id
1 'polypeptide(L)'
;MLKKILQLLVNDGILYKREMAERVGVQTETLDDMLKILLERGYLRLSECDTSEKIVCSSCPSAGSCNTEVSGQAYYVTAKGTRYAKR
;
A
#
# COMPACT_ATOMS: atom_id res chain seq x y z
N MET A 1 7.59 15.47 -2.04
CA MET A 1 6.62 14.41 -2.43
C MET A 1 6.64 13.21 -1.50
N LEU A 2 7.80 12.60 -1.19
CA LEU A 2 7.92 11.49 -0.22
C LEU A 2 7.28 11.79 1.16
N LYS A 3 7.51 12.98 1.70
CA LYS A 3 6.87 13.43 2.96
C LYS A 3 5.34 13.46 2.86
N LYS A 4 4.80 13.92 1.72
CA LYS A 4 3.34 13.98 1.48
C LYS A 4 2.72 12.59 1.42
N ILE A 5 3.40 11.62 0.80
CA ILE A 5 2.97 10.21 0.79
C ILE A 5 2.93 9.66 2.23
N LEU A 6 3.99 9.87 3.02
CA LEU A 6 4.01 9.42 4.41
C LEU A 6 2.93 10.11 5.27
N GLN A 7 2.65 11.39 5.03
CA GLN A 7 1.57 12.10 5.72
C GLN A 7 0.20 11.52 5.39
N LEU A 8 -0.07 11.22 4.11
CA LEU A 8 -1.32 10.57 3.70
C LEU A 8 -1.47 9.20 4.38
N LEU A 9 -0.43 8.37 4.37
CA LEU A 9 -0.48 7.05 5.02
C LEU A 9 -0.63 7.12 6.55
N VAL A 10 -0.11 8.17 7.19
CA VAL A 10 -0.24 8.38 8.65
C VAL A 10 -1.62 8.93 9.03
N ASN A 11 -2.20 9.80 8.21
CA ASN A 11 -3.44 10.52 8.52
C ASN A 11 -4.70 9.81 8.01
N ASP A 12 -4.67 9.30 6.78
CA ASP A 12 -5.82 8.69 6.10
C ASP A 12 -5.80 7.15 6.18
N GLY A 13 -4.68 6.54 6.60
CA GLY A 13 -4.55 5.09 6.72
C GLY A 13 -4.30 4.39 5.37
N ILE A 14 -5.03 3.30 5.11
CA ILE A 14 -4.88 2.49 3.89
C ILE A 14 -5.60 3.18 2.74
N LEU A 15 -4.84 3.68 1.78
CA LEU A 15 -5.36 4.29 0.55
C LEU A 15 -5.08 3.39 -0.66
N TYR A 16 -6.00 3.37 -1.62
CA TYR A 16 -5.74 2.73 -2.91
C TYR A 16 -4.66 3.50 -3.67
N LYS A 17 -3.83 2.77 -4.42
CA LYS A 17 -2.71 3.32 -5.20
C LYS A 17 -3.12 4.47 -6.13
N ARG A 18 -4.25 4.33 -6.83
CA ARG A 18 -4.78 5.38 -7.73
C ARG A 18 -5.10 6.65 -6.95
N GLU A 19 -5.82 6.52 -5.84
CA GLU A 19 -6.20 7.66 -5.00
C GLU A 19 -4.97 8.37 -4.38
N MET A 20 -3.95 7.61 -3.95
CA MET A 20 -2.69 8.19 -3.49
C MET A 20 -2.00 8.99 -4.60
N ALA A 21 -1.94 8.46 -5.82
CA ALA A 21 -1.29 9.11 -6.94
C ALA A 21 -1.99 10.43 -7.28
N GLU A 22 -3.33 10.45 -7.29
CA GLU A 22 -4.16 11.63 -7.50
C GLU A 22 -3.93 12.69 -6.41
N ARG A 23 -3.98 12.30 -5.13
CA ARG A 23 -3.76 13.23 -4.00
C ARG A 23 -2.36 13.82 -3.98
N VAL A 24 -1.36 13.03 -4.38
CA VAL A 24 0.04 13.49 -4.47
C VAL A 24 0.25 14.35 -5.72
N GLY A 25 -0.48 14.10 -6.79
CA GLY A 25 -0.40 14.79 -8.08
C GLY A 25 0.65 14.16 -9.02
N VAL A 26 0.78 12.83 -9.00
CA VAL A 26 1.77 12.09 -9.79
C VAL A 26 1.12 10.92 -10.53
N GLN A 27 1.82 10.39 -11.54
CA GLN A 27 1.41 9.15 -12.20
C GLN A 27 1.61 7.95 -11.27
N THR A 28 0.84 6.89 -11.51
CA THR A 28 0.89 5.68 -10.67
C THR A 28 2.26 5.00 -10.69
N GLU A 29 2.98 5.02 -11.83
CA GLU A 29 4.34 4.46 -11.90
C GLU A 29 5.32 5.28 -11.06
N THR A 30 5.22 6.61 -11.12
CA THR A 30 6.02 7.50 -10.27
C THR A 30 5.73 7.25 -8.79
N LEU A 31 4.49 6.93 -8.43
CA LEU A 31 4.15 6.55 -7.07
C LEU A 31 4.81 5.22 -6.66
N ASP A 32 4.88 4.21 -7.54
CA ASP A 32 5.61 2.96 -7.25
C ASP A 32 7.08 3.21 -6.94
N ASP A 33 7.75 4.00 -7.79
CA ASP A 33 9.17 4.33 -7.60
C ASP A 33 9.37 5.02 -6.24
N MET A 34 8.47 5.94 -5.88
CA MET A 34 8.50 6.62 -4.58
C MET A 34 8.25 5.67 -3.41
N LEU A 35 7.30 4.74 -3.53
CA LEU A 35 7.03 3.72 -2.51
C LEU A 35 8.22 2.79 -2.32
N LYS A 36 8.87 2.39 -3.41
CA LYS A 36 10.10 1.58 -3.40
C LYS A 36 11.24 2.30 -2.67
N ILE A 37 11.46 3.58 -2.98
CA ILE A 37 12.46 4.41 -2.27
C ILE A 37 12.16 4.49 -0.77
N LEU A 38 10.88 4.61 -0.40
CA LEU A 38 10.48 4.65 1.02
C LEU A 38 10.68 3.32 1.74
N LEU A 39 10.46 2.19 1.06
CA LEU A 39 10.77 0.85 1.55
C LEU A 39 12.27 0.67 1.76
N GLU A 40 13.08 0.95 0.73
CA GLU A 40 14.55 0.82 0.78
C GLU A 40 15.18 1.67 1.89
N ARG A 41 14.59 2.84 2.18
CA ARG A 41 15.04 3.74 3.25
C ARG A 41 14.48 3.38 4.64
N GLY A 42 13.63 2.36 4.75
CA GLY A 42 13.03 1.89 5.99
C GLY A 42 11.97 2.84 6.57
N TYR A 43 11.36 3.67 5.73
CA TYR A 43 10.21 4.50 6.13
C TYR A 43 8.88 3.74 6.02
N LEU A 44 8.82 2.77 5.12
CA LEU A 44 7.73 1.82 4.97
C LEU A 44 8.22 0.40 5.24
N ARG A 45 7.29 -0.49 5.56
CA ARG A 45 7.44 -1.94 5.52
C ARG A 45 6.23 -2.54 4.83
N LEU A 46 6.42 -3.65 4.11
CA LEU A 46 5.29 -4.42 3.59
C LEU A 46 4.66 -5.22 4.74
N SER A 47 3.34 -5.40 4.70
CA SER A 47 2.72 -6.49 5.45
C SER A 47 3.24 -7.78 4.88
N GLU A 48 3.76 -8.65 5.74
CA GLU A 48 3.82 -10.08 5.44
C GLU A 48 2.38 -10.59 5.51
N CYS A 49 1.58 -10.28 4.49
CA CYS A 49 0.48 -11.15 4.13
C CYS A 49 1.10 -12.18 3.20
N ASP A 50 1.69 -13.21 3.81
CA ASP A 50 2.06 -14.47 3.16
C ASP A 50 0.79 -15.20 2.71
N THR A 51 -0.08 -14.58 1.92
CA THR A 51 -1.07 -15.31 1.15
C THR A 51 -0.43 -15.81 -0.15
N SER A 52 0.58 -16.66 0.04
CA SER A 52 0.76 -17.86 -0.78
C SER A 52 -0.28 -18.93 -0.41
N GLU A 53 -1.22 -18.63 0.49
CA GLU A 53 -2.41 -19.43 0.69
C GLU A 53 -3.39 -19.12 -0.43
N LYS A 54 -3.41 -20.02 -1.42
CA LYS A 54 -4.59 -20.24 -2.27
C LYS A 54 -5.81 -20.17 -1.36
N ILE A 55 -6.63 -19.13 -1.51
CA ILE A 55 -7.92 -19.07 -0.86
C ILE A 55 -8.72 -20.24 -1.45
N VAL A 56 -8.71 -21.38 -0.77
CA VAL A 56 -9.53 -22.52 -1.15
C VAL A 56 -10.95 -22.17 -0.73
N CYS A 57 -11.71 -21.58 -1.65
CA CYS A 57 -13.14 -21.37 -1.53
C CYS A 57 -13.88 -22.71 -1.60
N SER A 58 -13.68 -23.60 -0.63
CA SER A 58 -14.30 -24.94 -0.61
C SER A 58 -15.80 -24.93 -0.30
N SER A 59 -16.40 -23.78 0.04
CA SER A 59 -17.78 -23.76 0.58
C SER A 59 -18.65 -22.56 0.19
N CYS A 60 -18.27 -21.75 -0.81
CA CYS A 60 -19.08 -20.58 -1.21
C CYS A 60 -19.95 -20.90 -2.44
N PRO A 61 -21.30 -20.83 -2.36
CA PRO A 61 -22.22 -21.15 -3.47
C PRO A 61 -22.24 -20.13 -4.63
N SER A 62 -21.35 -19.14 -4.62
CA SER A 62 -21.33 -18.01 -5.58
C SER A 62 -20.02 -18.00 -6.39
N ALA A 63 -19.74 -19.10 -7.08
CA ALA A 63 -18.53 -19.34 -7.87
C ALA A 63 -18.51 -18.62 -9.24
N GLY A 64 -18.91 -17.34 -9.30
CA GLY A 64 -19.00 -16.59 -10.56
C GLY A 64 -18.18 -15.29 -10.63
N SER A 65 -17.68 -14.76 -9.51
CA SER A 65 -17.04 -13.43 -9.52
C SER A 65 -16.03 -13.21 -8.40
N CYS A 66 -15.23 -14.23 -8.06
CA CYS A 66 -14.03 -13.97 -7.27
C CYS A 66 -12.94 -13.46 -8.22
N ASN A 67 -13.05 -12.20 -8.63
CA ASN A 67 -12.00 -11.52 -9.38
C ASN A 67 -10.81 -11.30 -8.44
N THR A 68 -9.97 -12.32 -8.31
CA THR A 68 -8.87 -12.38 -7.36
C THR A 68 -7.66 -11.67 -7.96
N GLU A 69 -7.80 -10.37 -8.19
CA GLU A 69 -6.71 -9.46 -8.56
C GLU A 69 -6.41 -8.47 -7.43
N VAL A 70 -6.76 -8.85 -6.20
CA VAL A 70 -6.31 -8.13 -5.00
C VAL A 70 -4.87 -8.52 -4.67
N SER A 71 -3.94 -8.26 -5.59
CA SER A 71 -2.52 -8.08 -5.24
C SER A 71 -2.35 -6.71 -4.60
N GLY A 72 -3.09 -6.47 -3.51
CA GLY A 72 -2.97 -5.27 -2.69
C GLY A 72 -1.80 -5.43 -1.75
N GLN A 73 -0.60 -5.02 -2.17
CA GLN A 73 0.51 -4.87 -1.23
C GLN A 73 0.13 -3.83 -0.19
N ALA A 74 -0.06 -4.26 1.06
CA ALA A 74 -0.34 -3.36 2.17
C ALA A 74 0.96 -2.76 2.71
N TYR A 75 1.06 -1.43 2.72
CA TYR A 75 2.21 -0.71 3.26
C TYR A 75 1.93 -0.22 4.68
N TYR A 76 2.89 -0.41 5.57
CA TYR A 76 2.85 0.13 6.93
C TYR A 76 3.96 1.16 7.12
N VAL A 77 3.59 2.30 7.70
CA VAL A 77 4.55 3.36 8.05
C VAL A 77 5.32 2.95 9.31
N THR A 78 6.64 2.96 9.24
CA THR A 78 7.50 2.65 10.41
C THR A 78 7.56 3.84 11.36
N ALA A 79 8.05 3.63 12.59
CA ALA A 79 8.29 4.75 13.53
C ALA A 79 9.19 5.84 12.93
N LYS A 80 10.17 5.44 12.10
CA LYS A 80 11.05 6.35 11.35
C LYS A 80 10.25 7.16 10.32
N GLY A 81 9.37 6.50 9.57
CA GLY A 81 8.43 7.14 8.63
C GLY A 81 7.52 8.15 9.30
N THR A 82 6.92 7.79 10.44
CA THR A 82 6.03 8.67 11.21
C THR A 82 6.75 9.91 11.71
N ARG A 83 7.98 9.78 12.23
CA ARG A 83 8.80 10.94 12.64
C ARG A 83 9.11 11.86 11.47
N TYR A 84 9.42 11.30 10.30
CA TYR A 84 9.69 12.08 9.10
C TYR A 84 8.45 12.80 8.56
N ALA A 85 7.26 12.18 8.65
CA ALA A 85 6.00 12.80 8.23
C ALA A 85 5.62 14.02 9.06
N LYS A 86 5.93 13.99 10.37
CA LYS A 86 5.57 15.03 11.35
C LYS A 86 6.58 16.18 11.45
N ARG A 87 7.76 16.05 10.84
CA ARG A 87 8.84 17.03 10.87
C ARG A 87 8.80 17.87 9.61
#